data_AF-A0A2W5TEM5-F1
#
_entry.id   AF-A0A2W5TEM5-F1
#
_cell.length_a   1.000
_cell.length_b   1.000
_cell.length_c   1.000
_cell.angle_alpha   90.00
_cell.angle_beta   90.00
_cell.angle_gamma   90.00
#
_symmetry.space_group_name_H-M   'P 1'
#
loop_
_entity.id
_entity.type
_entity.pdbx_description
1 polymer ?
#
loop_
_entity_poly.entity_id
_entity_poly.type
_entity_poly.pdbx_seq_one_letter_code
_entity_poly.pdbx_strand_id
1 'polypeptide(L)'
;MWRKLQKHIPDVDKDDVLDLIGLESRRSTGDKLVPALAIFGAGVLVGAGLGLLFAQKPGKKLRGELRERINKGAEEVKSTVESAIRTS
;
A
#
# COMPACT_ATOMS: atom_id res chain seq x y z
N MET A 1 -8.33 16.26 -38.72
CA MET A 1 -9.23 15.16 -38.28
C MET A 1 -8.61 14.29 -37.16
N TRP A 2 -7.94 14.90 -36.16
CA TRP A 2 -7.21 14.17 -35.09
C TRP A 2 -7.65 14.58 -33.67
N ARG A 3 -8.52 15.60 -33.56
CA ARG A 3 -8.99 16.18 -32.29
C ARG A 3 -10.11 15.39 -31.60
N LYS A 4 -10.64 14.33 -32.22
CA LYS A 4 -11.80 13.57 -31.70
C LYS A 4 -11.45 12.28 -30.95
N LEU A 5 -10.17 11.87 -30.94
CA LEU A 5 -9.72 10.64 -30.27
C LEU A 5 -9.26 10.84 -28.81
N GLN A 6 -9.07 12.08 -28.35
CA GLN A 6 -8.64 12.35 -26.97
C GLN A 6 -9.76 12.23 -25.92
N LYS A 7 -11.03 11.98 -26.31
CA LYS A 7 -12.19 12.02 -25.41
C LYS A 7 -12.56 10.69 -24.72
N HIS A 8 -11.74 9.64 -24.86
CA HIS A 8 -12.02 8.32 -24.27
C HIS A 8 -10.88 7.78 -23.41
N ILE A 9 -9.95 8.64 -23.00
CA ILE A 9 -9.13 8.33 -21.84
C ILE A 9 -10.07 8.56 -20.64
N PRO A 10 -10.39 7.54 -19.83
CA PRO A 10 -11.09 7.79 -18.59
C PRO A 10 -10.21 8.73 -17.77
N ASP A 11 -10.66 9.98 -17.59
CA ASP A 11 -10.16 10.88 -16.56
C ASP A 11 -10.50 10.21 -15.23
N VAL A 12 -9.65 9.27 -14.81
CA VAL A 12 -9.61 8.82 -13.43
C VAL A 12 -8.80 9.90 -12.73
N ASP A 13 -9.50 10.98 -12.38
CA ASP A 13 -8.89 12.09 -11.68
C ASP A 13 -8.40 11.60 -10.33
N LYS A 14 -7.34 12.23 -9.81
CA LYS A 14 -6.78 11.86 -8.49
C LYS A 14 -7.89 11.85 -7.43
N ASP A 15 -8.83 12.77 -7.56
CA ASP A 15 -9.98 12.93 -6.70
C ASP A 15 -10.93 11.73 -6.74
N ASP A 16 -11.16 11.10 -7.91
CA ASP A 16 -11.94 9.86 -7.99
C ASP A 16 -11.24 8.68 -7.30
N VAL A 17 -9.91 8.62 -7.39
CA VAL A 17 -9.12 7.60 -6.67
C VAL A 17 -9.17 7.85 -5.16
N LEU A 18 -9.14 9.11 -4.75
CA LEU A 18 -9.26 9.54 -3.36
C LEU A 18 -10.67 9.29 -2.78
N ASP A 19 -11.72 9.47 -3.59
CA ASP A 19 -13.12 9.20 -3.23
C ASP A 19 -13.40 7.69 -3.15
N LEU A 20 -12.91 6.90 -4.12
CA LEU A 20 -13.02 5.44 -4.09
C LEU A 20 -12.38 4.79 -2.85
N ILE A 21 -11.31 5.39 -2.33
CA ILE A 21 -10.62 4.92 -1.11
C ILE A 21 -11.11 5.62 0.17
N GLY A 22 -12.18 6.42 0.07
CA GLY A 22 -12.94 6.96 1.21
C GLY A 22 -12.29 8.13 1.96
N LEU A 23 -11.41 8.89 1.30
CA LEU A 23 -10.59 9.92 1.95
C LEU A 23 -11.21 11.31 2.01
N GLU A 24 -12.43 11.48 1.50
CA GLU A 24 -13.19 12.75 1.48
C GLU A 24 -13.29 13.44 2.88
N SER A 25 -13.07 12.71 3.98
CA SER A 25 -13.28 13.24 5.33
C SER A 25 -12.17 14.10 5.96
N ARG A 26 -10.97 14.31 5.36
CA ARG A 26 -9.92 15.08 6.08
C ARG A 26 -8.87 15.79 5.23
N ARG A 27 -9.30 16.77 4.43
CA ARG A 27 -8.52 17.69 3.57
C ARG A 27 -7.25 18.35 4.16
N SER A 28 -6.96 18.24 5.46
CA SER A 28 -5.75 18.83 6.08
C SER A 28 -4.68 17.80 6.44
N THR A 29 -5.07 16.58 6.81
CA THR A 29 -4.14 15.49 7.15
C THR A 29 -4.01 14.49 5.99
N GLY A 30 -5.08 14.28 5.22
CA GLY A 30 -5.10 13.40 4.04
C GLY A 30 -4.20 13.91 2.91
N ASP A 31 -4.19 15.22 2.64
CA ASP A 31 -3.44 15.83 1.53
C ASP A 31 -1.93 15.53 1.53
N LYS A 32 -1.33 15.28 2.71
CA LYS A 32 0.09 14.92 2.83
C LYS A 32 0.31 13.43 3.04
N LEU A 33 -0.55 12.77 3.81
CA LEU A 33 -0.38 11.34 4.13
C LEU A 33 -0.74 10.45 2.95
N VAL A 34 -1.75 10.81 2.15
CA VAL A 34 -2.24 9.98 1.05
C VAL A 34 -1.20 9.86 -0.06
N PRO A 35 -0.59 10.95 -0.56
CA PRO A 35 0.49 10.85 -1.52
C PRO A 35 1.70 10.09 -0.96
N ALA A 36 2.04 10.31 0.32
CA ALA A 36 3.16 9.63 0.96
C ALA A 36 2.92 8.11 1.07
N LEU A 37 1.73 7.68 1.48
CA LEU A 37 1.33 6.27 1.53
C LEU A 37 1.23 5.65 0.14
N ALA A 38 0.80 6.41 -0.88
CA ALA A 38 0.78 5.95 -2.27
C ALA A 38 2.20 5.67 -2.80
N ILE A 39 3.14 6.60 -2.58
CA ILE A 39 4.55 6.44 -2.97
C ILE A 39 5.20 5.30 -2.18
N PHE A 40 4.96 5.24 -0.87
CA PHE A 40 5.46 4.18 0.00
C PHE A 40 4.92 2.81 -0.44
N GLY A 41 3.61 2.71 -0.67
CA GLY A 41 2.95 1.49 -1.15
C GLY A 41 3.49 1.05 -2.50
N ALA A 42 3.68 1.98 -3.44
CA ALA A 42 4.32 1.68 -4.72
C ALA A 42 5.75 1.14 -4.53
N GLY A 43 6.53 1.74 -3.64
CA GLY A 43 7.87 1.26 -3.28
C GLY A 43 7.87 -0.13 -2.65
N VAL A 44 6.93 -0.42 -1.74
CA VAL A 44 6.76 -1.75 -1.14
C VAL A 44 6.41 -2.79 -2.19
N LEU A 45 5.49 -2.48 -3.11
CA LEU A 45 5.10 -3.40 -4.19
C LEU A 45 6.27 -3.70 -5.13
N VAL A 46 7.02 -2.67 -5.54
CA VAL A 46 8.22 -2.85 -6.39
C VAL A 46 9.31 -3.60 -5.64
N GLY A 47 9.61 -3.23 -4.39
CA GLY A 47 10.62 -3.88 -3.56
C GLY A 47 10.28 -5.33 -3.24
N ALA A 48 9.02 -5.63 -2.92
CA ALA A 48 8.54 -6.99 -2.72
C ALA A 48 8.52 -7.79 -4.02
N GLY A 49 8.12 -7.18 -5.14
CA GLY A 49 8.15 -7.81 -6.46
C GLY A 49 9.57 -8.22 -6.85
N LEU A 50 10.53 -7.30 -6.74
CA LEU A 50 11.94 -7.60 -6.96
C LEU A 50 12.48 -8.59 -5.92
N GLY A 51 12.18 -8.40 -4.64
CA GLY A 51 12.61 -9.28 -3.56
C GLY A 51 12.12 -10.71 -3.73
N LEU A 52 10.88 -10.91 -4.18
CA LEU A 52 10.31 -12.22 -4.48
C LEU A 52 10.91 -12.83 -5.75
N LEU A 53 11.23 -12.02 -6.77
CA LEU A 53 11.92 -12.48 -7.98
C LEU A 53 13.38 -12.89 -7.70
N PHE A 54 14.07 -12.14 -6.82
CA PHE A 54 15.44 -12.44 -6.40
C PHE A 54 15.51 -13.50 -5.29
N ALA A 55 14.42 -13.76 -4.59
CA ALA A 55 14.31 -14.84 -3.62
C ALA A 55 14.28 -16.20 -4.32
N GLN A 56 15.43 -16.65 -4.83
CA GLN A 56 15.64 -18.05 -5.20
C GLN A 56 15.59 -18.92 -3.94
N LYS A 57 14.38 -19.40 -3.58
CA LYS A 57 14.07 -20.74 -3.01
C LYS A 57 12.59 -20.83 -2.58
N PRO A 58 11.67 -21.29 -3.44
CA PRO A 58 10.32 -21.69 -3.07
C PRO A 58 10.31 -23.16 -2.62
N GLY A 59 11.03 -23.49 -1.55
CA GLY A 59 11.03 -24.83 -0.95
C GLY A 59 9.92 -24.96 0.08
N LYS A 60 9.11 -26.01 0.03
CA LYS A 60 7.94 -26.36 0.89
C LYS A 60 8.06 -26.04 2.40
N LYS A 61 9.28 -25.92 2.95
CA LYS A 61 9.58 -25.49 4.34
C LYS A 61 9.45 -23.97 4.58
N LEU A 62 9.69 -23.13 3.57
CA LEU A 62 9.58 -21.67 3.69
C LEU A 62 8.15 -21.18 3.95
N ARG A 63 7.10 -21.88 3.52
CA ARG A 63 5.72 -21.43 3.78
C ARG A 63 5.36 -21.50 5.28
N GLY A 64 5.89 -22.47 6.00
CA GLY A 64 5.73 -22.57 7.45
C GLY A 64 6.47 -21.43 8.15
N GLU A 65 7.76 -21.26 7.86
CA GLU A 65 8.61 -20.25 8.49
C GLU A 65 8.25 -18.81 8.09
N LEU A 66 7.91 -18.57 6.82
CA LEU A 66 7.46 -17.25 6.35
C LEU A 66 6.15 -16.85 7.03
N ARG A 67 5.20 -17.78 7.16
CA ARG A 67 3.93 -17.51 7.84
C ARG A 67 4.14 -17.25 9.33
N GLU A 68 5.04 -17.98 9.98
CA GLU A 68 5.39 -17.73 11.38
C GLU A 68 6.07 -16.37 11.56
N ARG A 69 7.01 -16.00 10.68
CA ARG A 69 7.69 -14.70 10.70
C ARG A 69 6.76 -13.53 10.40
N ILE A 70 5.86 -13.68 9.43
CA ILE A 70 4.82 -12.68 9.11
C ILE A 70 3.88 -12.49 10.31
N ASN A 71 3.40 -13.58 10.91
CA ASN A 71 2.52 -13.50 12.08
C ASN A 71 3.23 -12.83 13.26
N LYS A 72 4.48 -13.18 13.55
CA LYS A 72 5.26 -12.54 14.64
C LYS A 72 5.46 -11.05 14.39
N GLY A 73 5.85 -10.66 13.17
CA GLY A 73 6.02 -9.24 12.82
C GLY A 73 4.70 -8.47 12.84
N ALA A 74 3.60 -9.07 12.41
CA ALA A 74 2.27 -8.47 12.45
C ALA A 74 1.79 -8.25 13.90
N GLU A 75 2.04 -9.22 14.79
CA GLU A 75 1.73 -9.12 16.22
C GLU A 75 2.53 -7.99 16.89
N GLU A 76 3.82 -7.83 16.54
CA GLU A 76 4.71 -6.78 17.07
C GLU A 76 4.32 -5.39 16.56
N VAL A 77 3.94 -5.26 15.28
CA VAL A 77 3.40 -4.01 14.74
C VAL A 77 2.07 -3.68 15.40
N LYS A 78 1.18 -4.68 15.55
CA LYS A 78 -0.11 -4.50 16.20
C LYS A 78 0.05 -4.06 17.65
N SER A 79 0.94 -4.69 18.42
CA SER A 79 1.18 -4.33 19.83
C SER A 79 1.82 -2.95 19.95
N THR A 80 2.71 -2.57 19.04
CA THR A 80 3.30 -1.22 18.99
C THR A 80 2.24 -0.17 18.67
N VAL A 81 1.41 -0.39 17.65
CA VAL A 81 0.31 0.50 17.28
C VAL A 81 -0.72 0.59 18.41
N GLU A 82 -1.09 -0.53 19.02
CA GLU A 82 -2.05 -0.59 20.13
C GLU A 82 -1.50 0.11 21.39
N SER A 83 -0.21 -0.05 21.69
CA SER A 83 0.44 0.66 22.79
C SER A 83 0.52 2.18 22.54
N ALA A 84 0.76 2.61 21.30
CA ALA A 84 0.78 4.02 20.93
C ALA A 84 -0.62 4.66 21.02
N ILE A 85 -1.66 3.95 20.57
CA ILE A 85 -3.06 4.39 20.66
C ILE A 85 -3.54 4.41 22.11
N ARG A 86 -3.07 3.50 22.97
CA ARG A 86 -3.46 3.41 24.38
C ARG A 86 -2.75 4.42 25.29
N THR A 87 -1.65 5.01 24.83
CA THR A 87 -0.87 6.02 25.58
C THR A 87 -1.33 7.46 25.29
N SER A 88 -2.16 7.67 24.26
CA SER A 88 -2.81 8.94 23.93
C SER A 88 -4.26 8.99 24.39
#